data_AF-A0A7S0A2T7-F1
#
_entry.id   AF-A0A7S0A2T7-F1
#
_cell.length_a   1.000
_cell.length_b   1.000
_cell.length_c   1.000
_cell.angle_alpha   90.00
_cell.angle_beta   90.00
_cell.angle_gamma   90.00
#
_symmetry.space_group_name_H-M   'P 1'
#
loop_
_entity.id
_entity.type
_entity.pdbx_description
1 polymer ?
#
loop_
_entity_poly.entity_id
_entity_poly.type
_entity_poly.pdbx_seq_one_letter_code
_entity_poly.pdbx_strand_id
1 'polypeptide(L)'
;MEMLKPRNVARIPWSEVEKHASKDDLWLLIDGKVYDVTPFLDIHPGGGHLIVDAAGKDSTALFEMTHGEGLRYSLRLLNQFFIGVCDGAEQACPAVEEKPTPEFLQTLRSITGALHTFDEARATGEAQGILR
;
A
#
# COMPACT_ATOMS: atom_id res chain seq x y z
N MET A 1 3.09 26.22 23.96
CA MET A 1 2.94 25.73 22.57
C MET A 1 4.32 25.67 21.97
N GLU A 2 5.04 24.56 22.17
CA GLU A 2 6.31 24.36 21.48
C GLU A 2 6.01 23.94 20.05
N MET A 3 6.29 24.84 19.11
CA MET A 3 6.28 24.57 17.69
C MET A 3 7.32 23.48 17.43
N LEU A 4 6.85 22.30 17.02
CA LEU A 4 7.68 21.15 16.68
C LEU A 4 8.74 21.59 15.67
N LYS A 5 10.01 21.50 16.06
CA LYS A 5 11.15 21.70 15.16
C LYS A 5 10.96 20.78 13.95
N PRO A 6 11.29 21.23 12.72
CA PRO A 6 11.22 20.36 11.56
C PRO A 6 12.11 19.15 11.81
N ARG A 7 11.51 17.94 11.83
CA ARG A 7 12.31 16.72 11.69
C ARG A 7 13.07 16.90 10.38
N ASN A 8 14.39 16.76 10.43
CA ASN A 8 15.20 16.72 9.22
C ASN A 8 14.86 15.40 8.52
N VAL A 9 13.80 15.41 7.70
CA VAL A 9 13.32 14.25 6.97
C VAL A 9 14.22 14.06 5.76
N ALA A 10 14.81 12.87 5.62
CA ALA A 10 15.64 12.56 4.48
C ALA A 10 14.83 12.62 3.19
N ARG A 11 15.43 13.21 2.15
CA ARG A 11 14.90 13.25 0.78
C ARG A 11 15.61 12.16 -0.01
N ILE A 12 14.84 11.23 -0.55
CA ILE A 12 15.36 10.01 -1.20
C ILE A 12 14.91 10.02 -2.66
N PRO A 13 15.81 9.98 -3.66
CA PRO A 13 15.37 9.94 -5.05
C PRO A 13 14.72 8.60 -5.39
N TRP A 14 13.74 8.62 -6.30
CA TRP A 14 13.06 7.40 -6.77
C TRP A 14 14.03 6.33 -7.25
N SER A 15 15.07 6.75 -7.99
CA SER A 15 16.13 5.86 -8.49
C SER A 15 16.96 5.19 -7.40
N GLU A 16 16.93 5.70 -6.16
CA GLU A 16 17.51 5.00 -5.02
C GLU A 16 16.53 3.94 -4.51
N VAL A 17 15.25 4.29 -4.34
CA VAL A 17 14.21 3.36 -3.88
C VAL A 17 14.16 2.08 -4.72
N GLU A 18 14.27 2.20 -6.05
CA GLU A 18 14.25 1.07 -6.99
C GLU A 18 15.38 0.05 -6.78
N LYS A 19 16.49 0.45 -6.13
CA LYS A 19 17.63 -0.45 -5.87
C LYS A 19 17.36 -1.43 -4.73
N HIS A 20 16.48 -1.05 -3.81
CA HIS A 20 16.16 -1.82 -2.60
C HIS A 20 14.99 -2.78 -2.87
N ALA A 21 15.23 -3.71 -3.80
CA ALA A 21 14.22 -4.62 -4.38
C ALA A 21 14.44 -6.10 -4.01
N SER A 22 15.19 -6.40 -2.94
CA SER A 22 15.58 -7.77 -2.57
C SER A 22 15.11 -8.14 -1.17
N LYS A 23 15.13 -9.44 -0.83
CA LYS A 23 14.67 -9.90 0.51
C LYS A 23 15.52 -9.38 1.65
N ASP A 24 16.81 -9.20 1.41
CA ASP A 24 17.76 -8.76 2.44
C ASP A 24 17.97 -7.23 2.41
N ASP A 25 17.31 -6.54 1.48
CA ASP A 25 17.37 -5.10 1.28
C ASP A 25 16.11 -4.64 0.53
N LEU A 26 15.05 -4.33 1.29
CA LEU A 26 13.68 -4.15 0.80
C LEU A 26 13.07 -2.84 1.26
N TRP A 27 12.88 -1.91 0.31
CA TRP A 27 12.15 -0.68 0.55
C TRP A 27 10.81 -0.65 -0.16
N LEU A 28 9.85 0.02 0.46
CA LEU A 28 8.55 0.33 -0.11
C LEU A 28 8.33 1.84 -0.17
N LEU A 29 7.76 2.31 -1.27
CA LEU A 29 7.16 3.63 -1.35
C LEU A 29 5.66 3.51 -1.08
N ILE A 30 5.16 4.19 -0.05
CA ILE A 30 3.74 4.27 0.27
C ILE A 30 3.39 5.72 0.59
N ASP A 31 2.48 6.32 -0.17
CA ASP A 31 2.01 7.71 0.03
C ASP A 31 3.19 8.71 0.06
N GLY A 32 4.10 8.58 -0.91
CA GLY A 32 5.28 9.44 -1.04
C GLY A 32 6.36 9.27 0.04
N LYS A 33 6.16 8.33 0.97
CA LYS A 33 7.08 8.02 2.08
C LYS A 33 7.78 6.70 1.80
N VAL A 34 9.07 6.68 2.11
CA VAL A 34 9.95 5.52 1.91
C VAL A 34 10.12 4.81 3.25
N TYR A 35 9.95 3.49 3.21
CA TYR A 35 10.04 2.63 4.38
C TYR A 35 11.01 1.48 4.13
N ASP A 36 11.96 1.27 5.03
CA ASP A 36 12.83 0.10 5.05
C ASP A 36 12.15 -1.02 5.85
N VAL A 37 11.46 -1.90 5.14
CA VAL A 37 10.67 -2.99 5.75
C VAL A 37 11.42 -4.33 5.73
N THR A 38 12.71 -4.32 5.39
CA THR A 38 13.60 -5.50 5.46
C THR A 38 13.43 -6.29 6.76
N PRO A 39 13.49 -5.69 7.97
CA PRO A 39 13.34 -6.44 9.23
C PRO A 39 11.90 -6.94 9.50
N PHE A 40 10.91 -6.51 8.71
CA PHE A 40 9.51 -6.84 8.91
C PHE A 40 9.05 -8.04 8.06
N LEU A 41 9.82 -8.44 7.05
CA LEU A 41 9.49 -9.51 6.10
C LEU A 41 9.01 -10.80 6.76
N ASP A 42 9.75 -11.31 7.74
CA ASP A 42 9.49 -12.60 8.38
C ASP A 42 8.32 -12.58 9.36
N ILE A 43 7.92 -11.39 9.81
CA ILE A 43 6.85 -11.19 10.80
C ILE A 43 5.60 -10.54 10.20
N HIS A 44 5.56 -10.37 8.88
CA HIS A 44 4.41 -9.79 8.18
C HIS A 44 3.20 -10.74 8.25
N PRO A 45 2.05 -10.32 8.84
CA PRO A 45 0.88 -11.19 9.00
C PRO A 45 0.27 -11.72 7.69
N GLY A 46 0.45 -11.00 6.57
CA GLY A 46 0.02 -11.45 5.23
C GLY A 46 1.02 -12.37 4.52
N GLY A 47 2.17 -12.65 5.15
CA GLY A 47 3.29 -13.39 4.57
C GLY A 47 4.30 -12.47 3.86
N GLY A 48 5.59 -12.72 4.08
CA GLY A 48 6.67 -11.91 3.51
C GLY A 48 6.74 -11.92 1.98
N HIS A 49 6.31 -13.00 1.33
CA HIS A 49 6.37 -13.14 -0.13
C HIS A 49 5.62 -12.00 -0.88
N LEU A 50 4.49 -11.52 -0.34
CA LEU A 50 3.74 -10.41 -0.94
C LEU A 50 4.50 -9.08 -0.88
N ILE A 51 5.31 -8.88 0.15
CA ILE A 51 6.15 -7.69 0.30
C ILE A 51 7.31 -7.74 -0.70
N VAL A 52 7.89 -8.92 -0.94
CA VAL A 52 8.97 -9.11 -1.91
C VAL A 52 8.53 -8.74 -3.32
N ASP A 53 7.32 -9.10 -3.73
CA ASP A 53 6.80 -8.74 -5.05
C ASP A 53 6.57 -7.22 -5.20
N ALA A 54 6.42 -6.51 -4.08
CA ALA A 54 6.21 -5.07 -3.97
C ALA A 54 7.52 -4.27 -3.76
N ALA A 55 8.65 -4.96 -3.61
CA ALA A 55 9.95 -4.38 -3.31
C ALA A 55 10.42 -3.39 -4.39
N GLY A 56 10.94 -2.23 -3.97
CA GLY A 56 11.45 -1.18 -4.86
C GLY A 56 10.38 -0.51 -5.73
N LYS A 57 9.09 -0.66 -5.39
CA LYS A 57 7.94 -0.12 -6.15
C LYS A 57 7.09 0.83 -5.32
N ASP A 58 6.29 1.64 -6.02
CA ASP A 58 5.16 2.32 -5.41
C ASP A 58 4.08 1.29 -5.08
N SER A 59 3.94 1.04 -3.79
CA SER A 59 3.06 0.03 -3.23
C SER A 59 1.84 0.64 -2.57
N THR A 60 1.58 1.93 -2.78
CA THR A 60 0.48 2.66 -2.13
C THR A 60 -0.87 1.97 -2.37
N ALA A 61 -1.24 1.74 -3.63
CA ALA A 61 -2.51 1.12 -3.97
C ALA A 61 -2.63 -0.32 -3.42
N LEU A 62 -1.55 -1.11 -3.56
CA LEU A 62 -1.52 -2.48 -3.05
C LEU A 62 -1.67 -2.52 -1.52
N PHE A 63 -0.99 -1.62 -0.81
CA PHE A 63 -1.07 -1.49 0.63
C PHE A 63 -2.49 -1.12 1.08
N GLU A 64 -3.12 -0.13 0.45
CA GLU A 64 -4.49 0.27 0.81
C GLU A 64 -5.51 -0.83 0.58
N MET A 65 -5.42 -1.53 -0.55
CA MET A 65 -6.34 -2.62 -0.88
C MET A 65 -6.22 -3.83 0.05
N THR A 66 -4.99 -4.15 0.47
CA THR A 66 -4.72 -5.40 1.22
C THR A 66 -5.05 -5.27 2.71
N HIS A 67 -5.00 -4.06 3.27
CA HIS A 67 -5.13 -3.87 4.72
C HIS A 67 -6.53 -3.51 5.20
N GLY A 68 -7.48 -3.15 4.31
CA GLY A 68 -8.91 -3.00 4.64
C GLY A 68 -9.19 -2.27 5.96
N GLU A 69 -9.96 -2.89 6.86
CA GLU A 69 -10.26 -2.34 8.20
C GLU A 69 -9.01 -2.19 9.10
N GLY A 70 -7.98 -3.00 8.84
CA GLY A 70 -6.69 -2.98 9.54
C GLY A 70 -5.75 -1.84 9.10
N LEU A 71 -6.08 -1.07 8.06
CA LEU A 71 -5.21 -0.05 7.45
C LEU A 71 -4.60 0.91 8.49
N ARG A 72 -5.40 1.37 9.46
CA ARG A 72 -4.92 2.28 10.53
C ARG A 72 -3.87 1.64 11.44
N TYR A 73 -4.00 0.34 11.70
CA TYR A 73 -3.02 -0.39 12.49
C TYR A 73 -1.74 -0.64 11.68
N SER A 74 -1.88 -1.03 10.41
CA SER A 74 -0.77 -1.23 9.50
C SER A 74 0.06 0.03 9.30
N LEU A 75 -0.57 1.19 9.10
CA LEU A 75 0.12 2.49 9.01
C LEU A 75 0.92 2.83 10.27
N ARG A 76 0.41 2.49 11.47
CA ARG A 76 1.14 2.70 12.72
C ARG A 76 2.38 1.82 12.82
N LEU A 77 2.27 0.56 12.40
CA LEU A 77 3.42 -0.35 12.36
C LEU A 77 4.45 0.12 11.34
N LEU A 78 3.98 0.50 10.15
CA LEU A 78 4.79 0.95 9.03
C LEU A 78 5.62 2.19 9.39
N ASN A 79 5.07 3.12 10.17
CA ASN A 79 5.79 4.32 10.63
C ASN A 79 7.08 4.04 11.41
N GLN A 80 7.25 2.85 11.98
CA GLN A 80 8.50 2.46 12.67
C GLN A 80 9.65 2.21 11.68
N PHE A 81 9.32 1.94 10.42
CA PHE A 81 10.24 1.66 9.33
C PHE A 81 10.49 2.87 8.43
N PHE A 82 9.94 4.04 8.79
CA PHE A 82 10.05 5.26 7.98
C PHE A 82 11.49 5.78 7.95
N ILE A 83 12.03 5.96 6.75
CA ILE A 83 13.40 6.44 6.54
C ILE A 83 13.47 7.80 5.83
N GLY A 84 12.42 8.20 5.12
CA GLY A 84 12.41 9.47 4.40
C GLY A 84 11.22 9.65 3.48
N VAL A 85 11.22 10.75 2.73
CA VAL A 85 10.22 11.00 1.68
C VAL A 85 10.89 10.93 0.32
N CYS A 86 10.17 10.42 -0.66
CA CYS A 86 10.68 10.32 -2.02
C CYS A 86 10.73 11.70 -2.69
N ASP A 87 11.82 12.02 -3.38
CA ASP A 87 11.90 13.22 -4.20
C ASP A 87 10.88 13.17 -5.34
N GLY A 88 10.26 14.32 -5.63
CA GLY A 88 9.20 14.40 -6.64
C GLY A 88 7.85 13.83 -6.20
N ALA A 89 7.72 13.26 -4.99
CA ALA A 89 6.44 12.77 -4.47
C ALA A 89 5.40 13.89 -4.25
N GLU A 90 5.85 15.15 -4.18
CA GLU A 90 4.97 16.33 -4.14
C GLU A 90 4.21 16.55 -5.47
N GLN A 91 4.60 15.84 -6.54
CA GLN A 91 3.98 15.85 -7.87
C GLN A 91 3.52 14.45 -8.33
N ALA A 92 3.69 13.42 -7.50
CA ALA A 92 3.22 12.06 -7.77
C ALA A 92 1.98 11.73 -6.93
N CYS A 93 0.93 12.52 -7.11
CA CYS A 93 -0.44 12.08 -6.93
C CYS A 93 -1.28 12.65 -8.08
N PRO A 94 -1.24 12.09 -9.30
CA PRO A 94 -2.54 11.75 -9.86
C PRO A 94 -3.14 10.75 -8.87
N ALA A 95 -4.29 11.06 -8.29
CA ALA A 95 -5.14 10.00 -7.78
C ALA A 95 -5.32 9.00 -8.94
N VAL A 96 -4.62 7.86 -8.89
CA VAL A 96 -4.76 6.85 -9.93
C VAL A 96 -6.10 6.18 -9.68
N GLU A 97 -7.14 6.75 -10.29
CA GLU A 97 -8.47 6.18 -10.40
C GLU A 97 -8.49 5.07 -11.46
N GLU A 98 -7.42 4.26 -11.57
CA GLU A 98 -7.43 3.07 -12.41
C GLU A 98 -7.56 1.84 -11.52
N LYS A 99 -8.74 1.25 -11.62
CA LYS A 99 -9.08 0.01 -10.93
C LYS A 99 -8.05 -1.07 -11.31
N PRO A 100 -7.55 -1.83 -10.34
CA PRO A 100 -6.63 -2.93 -10.61
C PRO A 100 -7.24 -3.88 -11.63
N THR A 101 -6.41 -4.36 -12.56
CA THR A 101 -6.88 -5.23 -13.63
C THR A 101 -7.47 -6.54 -13.06
N PRO A 102 -8.50 -7.12 -13.71
CA PRO A 102 -9.10 -8.38 -13.26
C PRO A 102 -8.10 -9.51 -13.06
N GLU A 103 -7.03 -9.54 -13.87
CA GLU A 103 -5.94 -10.53 -13.83
C GLU A 103 -5.08 -10.36 -12.57
N PHE A 104 -4.80 -9.13 -12.16
CA PHE A 104 -4.07 -8.83 -10.93
C PHE A 104 -4.88 -9.25 -9.70
N LEU A 105 -6.18 -8.93 -9.69
CA LEU A 105 -7.09 -9.34 -8.61
C LEU A 105 -7.24 -10.87 -8.54
N GLN A 106 -7.24 -11.56 -9.69
CA GLN A 106 -7.31 -13.02 -9.74
C GLN A 106 -6.03 -13.67 -9.21
N THR A 107 -4.88 -13.07 -9.52
CA THR A 107 -3.58 -13.50 -9.01
C THR A 107 -3.50 -13.31 -7.50
N LEU A 108 -3.93 -12.15 -6.99
CA LEU A 108 -4.00 -11.88 -5.56
C LEU A 108 -4.93 -12.85 -4.82
N ARG A 109 -6.14 -13.10 -5.34
CA ARG A 109 -7.07 -14.09 -4.77
C ARG A 109 -6.50 -15.50 -4.70
N SER A 110 -5.66 -15.88 -5.67
CA SER A 110 -5.06 -17.21 -5.74
C SER A 110 -3.89 -17.38 -4.76
N ILE A 111 -3.20 -16.28 -4.43
CA ILE A 111 -2.02 -16.29 -3.55
C ILE A 111 -2.42 -16.15 -2.07
N THR A 112 -3.44 -15.34 -1.76
CA THR A 112 -3.76 -14.98 -0.36
C THR A 112 -4.81 -15.86 0.33
N GLY A 113 -5.43 -16.80 -0.39
CA GLY A 113 -6.17 -17.91 0.23
C GLY A 113 -7.42 -17.58 1.07
N ALA A 114 -7.99 -16.37 1.05
CA ALA A 114 -9.39 -15.99 1.39
C ALA A 114 -9.51 -14.45 1.44
N LEU A 115 -10.56 -13.80 0.93
CA LEU A 115 -11.93 -13.84 1.47
C LEU A 115 -13.01 -13.85 0.36
N HIS A 116 -13.96 -14.78 0.52
CA HIS A 116 -15.28 -14.71 -0.09
C HIS A 116 -16.02 -13.43 0.32
N THR A 117 -16.99 -13.05 -0.52
CA THR A 117 -17.98 -11.97 -0.42
C THR A 117 -17.54 -10.58 -0.87
N PHE A 118 -17.28 -10.42 -2.17
CA PHE A 118 -17.57 -9.17 -2.88
C PHE A 118 -18.12 -9.49 -4.27
N ASP A 119 -19.34 -10.02 -4.33
CA ASP A 119 -20.18 -9.98 -5.53
C ASP A 119 -21.64 -10.21 -5.10
N GLU A 120 -22.39 -9.13 -4.86
CA GLU A 120 -23.85 -8.95 -5.05
C GLU A 120 -24.39 -7.74 -4.26
N ALA A 121 -23.91 -6.53 -4.56
CA ALA A 121 -24.59 -5.31 -4.07
C ALA A 121 -24.53 -4.12 -5.04
N ARG A 122 -24.18 -4.34 -6.32
CA ARG A 122 -24.15 -3.24 -7.30
C ARG A 122 -24.51 -3.65 -8.72
N ALA A 123 -25.45 -4.58 -8.86
CA ALA A 123 -25.91 -5.06 -10.16
C ALA A 123 -27.43 -5.34 -10.21
N THR A 124 -28.27 -4.58 -9.51
CA THR A 124 -29.69 -4.44 -9.89
C THR A 124 -30.13 -2.99 -9.65
N GLY A 125 -30.01 -2.18 -10.70
CA GLY A 125 -30.70 -0.91 -10.79
C GLY A 125 -32.18 -1.15 -11.06
N GLU A 126 -32.96 -1.41 -10.01
CA GLU A 126 -34.42 -1.28 -10.05
C GLU A 126 -34.87 -0.25 -9.01
N ALA A 127 -34.78 1.02 -9.40
CA ALA A 127 -35.65 2.04 -8.85
C ALA A 127 -37.01 1.94 -9.57
N GLN A 128 -37.91 1.13 -9.02
CA GLN A 128 -39.35 1.27 -9.25
C GLN A 128 -40.03 1.32 -7.89
N GLY A 129 -40.69 2.45 -7.63
CA GLY A 129 -41.43 2.66 -6.38
C GLY A 129 -42.68 1.80 -6.28
N ILE A 130 -43.32 1.85 -5.10
CA ILE A 130 -44.76 1.93 -4.93
C ILE A 130 -45.05 2.38 -3.50
N LEU A 131 -45.98 3.32 -3.42
CA LEU A 131 -46.69 3.80 -2.24
C LEU A 131 -47.08 2.71 -1.22
N ARG A 132 -46.91 3.00 0.06
CA ARG A 132 -48.01 3.34 0.99
C ARG A 132 -47.48 3.74 2.36
#